data_AF-T0SJV0-F1
#
_entry.id   AF-T0SJV0-F1
#
_cell.length_a   1.000
_cell.length_b   1.000
_cell.length_c   1.000
_cell.angle_alpha   90.00
_cell.angle_beta   90.00
_cell.angle_gamma   90.00
#
_symmetry.space_group_name_H-M   'P 1'
#
loop_
_entity.id
_entity.type
_entity.pdbx_description
1 polymer ?
#
loop_
_entity_poly.entity_id
_entity_poly.type
_entity_poly.pdbx_seq_one_letter_code
_entity_poly.pdbx_strand_id
1 'polypeptide(L)'
;MKTQTDSILSRVWETIKAPFLAFDKKVDGALVFFFKNYGKTRFMIAMSKKVQYLGIEKLWDKGPKAFIYFFLFYLIRDTILYIVIPILFAKATTS
;
A
#
# COMPACT_ATOMS: atom_id res chain seq x y z
N MET A 1 -15.10 9.00 33.25
CA MET A 1 -14.37 10.12 32.61
C MET A 1 -13.79 9.71 31.24
N LYS A 2 -14.61 9.10 30.35
CA LYS A 2 -14.20 8.61 29.00
C LYS A 2 -14.81 9.42 27.83
N THR A 3 -15.79 10.28 28.12
CA THR A 3 -16.65 10.93 27.12
C THR A 3 -15.99 12.08 26.35
N GLN A 4 -14.90 12.68 26.84
CA GLN A 4 -14.28 13.83 26.18
C GLN A 4 -13.26 13.42 25.11
N THR A 5 -12.48 12.36 25.34
CA THR A 5 -11.45 11.86 24.41
C THR A 5 -12.07 11.27 23.13
N ASP A 6 -13.19 10.56 23.25
CA ASP A 6 -13.93 10.00 22.10
C ASP A 6 -14.49 11.11 21.17
N SER A 7 -14.80 12.28 21.73
CA SER A 7 -15.32 13.44 20.97
C SER A 7 -14.25 14.14 20.13
N ILE A 8 -12.99 14.12 20.58
CA ILE A 8 -11.87 14.75 19.87
C ILE A 8 -11.42 13.82 18.74
N LEU A 9 -11.31 12.52 19.00
CA LEU A 9 -10.95 11.51 18.00
C LEU A 9 -11.93 11.46 16.83
N SER A 10 -13.24 11.52 17.11
CA SER A 10 -14.28 11.52 16.06
C SER A 10 -14.25 12.79 15.21
N ARG A 11 -14.00 13.96 15.79
CA ARG A 11 -13.86 15.23 15.05
C ARG A 11 -12.60 15.24 14.17
N VAL A 12 -11.49 14.76 14.69
CA VAL A 12 -10.24 14.61 13.94
C VAL A 12 -10.43 13.61 12.80
N TRP A 13 -11.09 12.48 13.06
CA TRP A 13 -11.40 11.47 12.04
C TRP A 13 -12.26 12.03 10.91
N GLU A 14 -13.37 12.71 11.22
CA GLU A 14 -14.24 13.30 10.18
C GLU A 14 -13.51 14.39 9.38
N THR A 15 -12.58 15.13 10.00
CA THR A 15 -11.76 16.14 9.31
C THR A 15 -10.72 15.52 8.38
N ILE A 16 -10.12 14.38 8.76
CA ILE A 16 -9.10 13.67 7.97
C ILE A 16 -9.74 12.78 6.90
N LYS A 17 -10.94 12.27 7.13
CA LYS A 17 -11.66 11.36 6.23
C LYS A 17 -11.99 12.01 4.89
N ALA A 18 -12.43 13.27 4.88
CA ALA A 18 -12.73 14.00 3.65
C ALA A 18 -11.52 14.16 2.71
N PRO A 19 -10.34 14.67 3.16
CA PRO A 19 -9.15 14.76 2.32
C PRO A 19 -8.60 13.37 1.98
N PHE A 20 -8.70 12.39 2.87
CA PHE A 20 -8.31 11.01 2.58
C PHE A 20 -9.14 10.39 1.46
N LEU A 21 -10.47 10.51 1.51
CA LEU A 21 -11.36 10.00 0.46
C LEU A 21 -11.17 10.74 -0.87
N ALA A 22 -10.94 12.06 -0.83
CA ALA A 22 -10.64 12.84 -2.02
C ALA A 22 -9.29 12.42 -2.65
N PHE A 23 -8.30 12.10 -1.82
CA PHE A 23 -7.01 11.59 -2.26
C PHE A 23 -7.13 10.17 -2.82
N ASP A 24 -7.79 9.25 -2.12
CA ASP A 24 -8.02 7.87 -2.58
C ASP A 24 -8.77 7.86 -3.91
N LYS A 25 -9.75 8.75 -4.09
CA LYS A 25 -10.44 8.95 -5.38
C LYS A 25 -9.52 9.46 -6.49
N LYS A 26 -8.53 10.31 -6.18
CA LYS A 26 -7.52 10.77 -7.15
C LYS A 26 -6.53 9.67 -7.57
N VAL A 27 -6.35 8.65 -6.74
CA VAL A 27 -5.50 7.49 -7.04
C VAL A 27 -6.33 6.25 -7.39
N ASP A 28 -7.54 6.43 -7.94
CA ASP A 28 -8.44 5.35 -8.39
C ASP A 28 -8.76 4.27 -7.33
N GLY A 29 -8.81 4.65 -6.06
CA GLY A 29 -9.01 3.72 -4.96
C GLY A 29 -7.82 2.78 -4.72
N ALA A 30 -6.64 3.12 -5.23
CA ALA A 30 -5.46 2.27 -5.15
C ALA A 30 -4.99 2.07 -3.70
N LEU A 31 -5.18 3.04 -2.81
CA LEU A 31 -4.79 2.89 -1.40
C LEU A 31 -5.75 1.95 -0.68
N VAL A 32 -7.06 2.18 -0.78
CA VAL A 32 -8.06 1.28 -0.18
C VAL A 32 -7.89 -0.14 -0.71
N PHE A 33 -7.64 -0.29 -2.02
CA PHE A 33 -7.35 -1.58 -2.61
C PHE A 33 -6.06 -2.20 -2.07
N PHE A 34 -4.99 -1.42 -1.91
CA PHE A 34 -3.71 -1.88 -1.37
C PHE A 34 -3.87 -2.39 0.07
N PHE A 35 -4.53 -1.65 0.96
CA PHE A 35 -4.78 -2.10 2.33
C PHE A 35 -5.67 -3.34 2.38
N LYS A 36 -6.77 -3.35 1.61
CA LYS A 36 -7.69 -4.50 1.54
C LYS A 36 -7.00 -5.77 1.02
N ASN A 37 -6.00 -5.63 0.16
CA ASN A 37 -5.26 -6.76 -0.43
C ASN A 37 -3.87 -6.94 0.21
N TYR A 38 -3.65 -6.48 1.44
CA TYR A 38 -2.41 -6.70 2.20
C TYR A 38 -1.14 -6.24 1.46
N GLY A 39 -1.19 -5.03 0.89
CA GLY A 39 -0.06 -4.45 0.19
C GLY A 39 0.08 -4.86 -1.28
N LYS A 40 -0.97 -5.44 -1.88
CA LYS A 40 -0.99 -5.78 -3.31
C LYS A 40 -1.77 -4.74 -4.12
N THR A 41 -1.11 -4.13 -5.10
CA THR A 41 -1.79 -3.24 -6.08
C THR A 41 -2.37 -4.05 -7.24
N ARG A 42 -3.38 -3.50 -7.93
CA ARG A 42 -3.96 -4.13 -9.14
C ARG A 42 -2.91 -4.35 -10.22
N PHE A 43 -2.02 -3.38 -10.40
CA PHE A 43 -0.87 -3.48 -11.30
C PHE A 43 0.03 -4.67 -10.93
N MET A 44 0.37 -4.80 -9.64
CA MET A 44 1.21 -5.89 -9.16
C MET A 44 0.54 -7.25 -9.44
N ILE A 45 -0.76 -7.39 -9.15
CA ILE A 45 -1.50 -8.63 -9.41
C ILE A 45 -1.51 -8.98 -10.91
N ALA A 46 -1.80 -8.01 -11.77
CA ALA A 46 -1.81 -8.21 -13.22
C ALA A 46 -0.42 -8.59 -13.73
N MET A 47 0.63 -7.95 -13.21
CA MET A 47 1.99 -8.28 -13.60
C MET A 47 2.48 -9.61 -13.07
N SER A 48 2.18 -9.98 -11.82
CA SER A 48 2.54 -11.28 -11.26
C SER A 48 1.95 -12.41 -12.11
N LYS A 49 0.70 -12.26 -12.59
CA LYS A 49 0.08 -13.22 -13.51
C LYS A 49 0.82 -13.29 -14.86
N LYS A 50 1.22 -12.14 -15.41
CA LYS A 50 2.00 -12.09 -16.65
C LYS A 50 3.40 -12.69 -16.50
N VAL A 51 4.07 -12.47 -15.36
CA VAL A 51 5.37 -13.10 -15.03
C VAL A 51 5.21 -14.62 -14.99
N GLN A 52 4.15 -15.11 -14.32
CA GLN A 52 3.90 -16.56 -14.21
C GLN A 52 3.65 -17.22 -15.56
N TYR A 53 2.95 -16.52 -16.47
CA TYR A 53 2.62 -17.06 -17.79
C TYR A 53 3.76 -16.92 -18.81
N LEU A 54 4.44 -15.77 -18.85
CA LEU A 54 5.47 -15.47 -19.86
C LEU A 54 6.90 -15.77 -19.41
N GLY A 55 7.15 -15.87 -18.11
CA GLY A 55 8.49 -15.81 -17.53
C GLY A 55 9.01 -14.37 -17.40
N ILE A 56 10.09 -14.20 -16.63
CA ILE A 56 10.72 -12.90 -16.36
C ILE A 56 11.36 -12.32 -17.63
N GLU A 57 12.01 -13.18 -18.43
CA GLU A 57 12.76 -12.80 -19.63
C GLU A 57 11.84 -12.22 -20.72
N LYS A 58 10.82 -12.97 -21.13
CA LYS A 58 9.87 -12.51 -22.15
C LYS A 58 9.03 -11.32 -21.68
N LEU A 59 8.94 -11.11 -20.37
CA LEU A 59 8.26 -9.95 -19.83
C LEU A 59 9.13 -8.69 -19.94
N TRP A 60 10.43 -8.82 -19.66
CA TRP A 60 11.40 -7.76 -19.90
C TRP A 60 11.37 -7.32 -21.37
N ASP A 61 11.37 -8.28 -22.29
CA ASP A 61 11.35 -8.01 -23.74
C ASP A 61 10.09 -7.26 -24.21
N LYS A 62 8.94 -7.49 -23.57
CA LYS A 62 7.68 -6.81 -23.92
C LYS A 62 7.54 -5.41 -23.32
N GLY A 63 8.27 -5.10 -22.26
CA GLY A 63 8.03 -3.88 -21.51
C GLY A 63 9.01 -3.66 -20.35
N PRO A 64 10.26 -3.24 -20.64
CA PRO A 64 11.27 -3.05 -19.61
C PRO A 64 10.88 -1.97 -18.61
N LYS A 65 10.19 -0.91 -19.05
CA LYS A 65 9.65 0.13 -18.15
C LYS A 65 8.64 -0.44 -17.16
N ALA A 66 7.67 -1.23 -17.63
CA ALA A 66 6.65 -1.85 -16.79
C ALA A 66 7.27 -2.88 -15.83
N PHE A 67 8.30 -3.60 -16.28
CA PHE A 67 9.07 -4.51 -15.44
C PHE A 67 9.80 -3.76 -14.31
N ILE A 68 10.48 -2.65 -14.61
CA ILE A 68 11.16 -1.83 -13.59
C ILE A 68 10.15 -1.31 -12.56
N TYR A 69 9.00 -0.79 -13.00
CA TYR A 69 7.94 -0.37 -12.08
C TYR A 69 7.44 -1.53 -11.22
N PHE A 70 7.24 -2.71 -11.81
CA PHE A 70 6.86 -3.91 -11.08
C PHE A 70 7.88 -4.30 -10.02
N PHE A 71 9.17 -4.27 -10.36
CA PHE A 71 10.26 -4.55 -9.44
C PHE A 71 10.33 -3.52 -8.30
N LEU A 72 10.25 -2.22 -8.62
CA LEU A 72 10.21 -1.14 -7.62
C LEU A 72 9.01 -1.28 -6.67
N PHE A 73 7.84 -1.64 -7.19
CA PHE A 73 6.66 -1.89 -6.36
C PHE A 73 6.86 -3.06 -5.38
N TYR A 74 7.51 -4.14 -5.82
CA TYR A 74 7.87 -5.25 -4.94
C TYR A 74 8.87 -4.81 -3.87
N LEU A 75 9.88 -4.03 -4.25
CA LEU A 75 10.90 -3.52 -3.32
C LEU A 75 10.27 -2.64 -2.23
N ILE A 76 9.38 -1.71 -2.60
CA ILE A 76 8.69 -0.85 -1.64
C ILE A 76 7.81 -1.70 -0.71
N ARG A 77 7.07 -2.67 -1.24
CA ARG A 77 6.20 -3.54 -0.43
C ARG A 77 7.02 -4.37 0.55
N ASP A 78 8.13 -4.95 0.12
CA ASP A 78 9.01 -5.73 1.00
C ASP A 78 9.70 -4.83 2.03
N THR A 79 10.07 -3.60 1.66
CA THR A 79 10.58 -2.59 2.62
C THR A 79 9.55 -2.24 3.69
N ILE A 80 8.29 -2.02 3.30
CA ILE A 80 7.21 -1.75 4.26
C ILE A 80 7.01 -2.96 5.18
N LEU A 81 6.89 -4.16 4.61
CA LEU A 81 6.57 -5.36 5.37
C LEU A 81 7.69 -5.82 6.31
N TYR A 82 8.95 -5.77 5.87
CA TYR A 82 10.07 -6.36 6.60
C TYR A 82 10.95 -5.34 7.34
N ILE A 83 10.85 -4.05 7.03
CA ILE A 83 11.64 -3.01 7.70
C ILE A 83 10.72 -2.09 8.50
N VAL A 84 9.76 -1.44 7.83
CA VAL A 84 8.91 -0.41 8.47
C VAL A 84 8.04 -1.01 9.56
N ILE A 85 7.32 -2.10 9.27
CA ILE A 85 6.42 -2.74 10.24
C ILE A 85 7.18 -3.21 11.50
N PRO A 86 8.29 -3.96 11.40
CA PRO A 86 9.06 -4.36 12.58
C PRO A 86 9.59 -3.20 13.41
N ILE A 87 10.07 -2.13 12.77
CA ILE A 87 10.51 -0.92 13.49
C ILE A 87 9.35 -0.27 14.26
N LEU A 88 8.17 -0.18 13.64
CA LEU A 88 6.98 0.37 14.30
C LEU A 88 6.58 -0.47 15.52
N PHE A 89 6.59 -1.80 15.39
CA PHE A 89 6.31 -2.70 16.52
C PHE A 89 7.36 -2.56 17.63
N ALA A 90 8.65 -2.55 17.29
CA ALA A 90 9.73 -2.39 18.27
C ALA A 90 9.58 -1.08 19.06
N LYS A 91 9.26 0.03 18.38
CA LYS A 91 9.04 1.33 19.03
C LYS A 91 7.77 1.35 19.88
N ALA A 92 6.70 0.67 19.46
CA ALA A 92 5.45 0.62 20.22
C ALA A 92 5.58 -0.22 21.50
N THR A 93 6.42 -1.26 21.50
CA THR A 93 6.64 -2.16 22.65
C THR A 93 7.73 -1.68 23.61
N THR A 94 8.62 -0.79 23.17
CA THR A 94 9.68 -0.19 24.04
C THR A 94 9.16 1.01 24.85
N SER A 95 7.85 1.08 25.08
CA SER A 95 7.20 2.17 25.84
C SER A 95 6.93 1.81 27.28
#